data_AF-A0A2T1GNA1-F1
#
_entry.id   AF-A0A2T1GNA1-F1
#
_cell.length_a   1.000
_cell.length_b   1.000
_cell.length_c   1.000
_cell.angle_alpha   90.00
_cell.angle_beta   90.00
_cell.angle_gamma   90.00
#
_symmetry.space_group_name_H-M   'P 1'
#
loop_
_entity.id
_entity.type
_entity.pdbx_description
1 polymer ?
#
loop_
_entity_poly.entity_id
_entity_poly.type
_entity_poly.pdbx_seq_one_letter_code
_entity_poly.pdbx_strand_id
1 'polypeptide(L)'
;MVDKQTVDEQANRKASANLTPAQEFLQALWGEHLRHEFETHNTDDTLATMVEDAYVNHIPVMTGGVGKPALREFYSKYFIPQMPPDLELIPISRTIGTDRLVDEMMAKFTHTIRMDWMLPGIAPTGKRVEVAVVTIVQFRDDKLSHEHIYWDQASVLIQLGLLDPGTLPVMGVDSARKALDPNLPSNALIDRN
;
A
#
# COMPACT_ATOMS: atom_id res chain seq x y z
N MET A 1 -9.06 3.90 29.76
CA MET A 1 -9.17 4.14 28.31
C MET A 1 -7.86 4.77 27.88
N VAL A 2 -6.95 3.97 27.32
CA VAL A 2 -5.74 4.51 26.68
C VAL A 2 -6.18 4.92 25.29
N ASP A 3 -5.98 6.18 24.96
CA ASP A 3 -6.44 6.77 23.70
C ASP A 3 -5.70 6.09 22.55
N LYS A 4 -6.42 5.64 21.51
CA LYS A 4 -5.87 4.84 20.41
C LYS A 4 -4.73 5.58 19.68
N GLN A 5 -4.83 6.91 19.65
CA GLN A 5 -3.81 7.85 19.17
C GLN A 5 -2.46 7.75 19.90
N THR A 6 -2.47 7.35 21.18
CA THR A 6 -1.26 7.27 22.02
C THR A 6 -0.43 6.03 21.72
N VAL A 7 -1.08 4.95 21.27
CA VAL A 7 -0.43 3.67 20.94
C VAL A 7 0.26 3.76 19.58
N ASP A 8 -0.40 4.38 18.59
CA ASP A 8 0.16 4.60 17.25
C ASP A 8 1.38 5.54 17.29
N GLU A 9 1.33 6.61 18.09
CA GLU A 9 2.49 7.47 18.30
C GLU A 9 3.63 6.77 19.06
N GLN A 10 3.33 5.88 20.00
CA GLN A 10 4.36 5.15 20.77
C GLN A 10 5.03 4.04 19.96
N ALA A 11 4.30 3.34 19.08
CA ALA A 11 4.87 2.36 18.17
C ALA A 11 5.79 3.03 17.15
N ASN A 12 5.35 4.17 16.60
CA ASN A 12 6.13 4.97 15.66
C ASN A 12 7.38 5.60 16.33
N ARG A 13 7.27 6.06 17.59
CA ARG A 13 8.41 6.56 18.39
C ARG A 13 9.40 5.48 18.82
N LYS A 14 8.98 4.22 18.98
CA LYS A 14 9.89 3.12 19.38
C LYS A 14 10.73 2.60 18.21
N ALA A 15 10.20 2.62 16.98
CA ALA A 15 10.95 2.26 15.78
C ALA A 15 12.05 3.30 15.45
N SER A 16 11.77 4.59 15.69
CA SER A 16 12.73 5.68 15.42
C SER A 16 13.95 5.72 16.35
N ALA A 17 13.94 5.03 17.49
CA ALA A 17 14.97 5.22 18.53
C ALA A 17 16.34 4.55 18.23
N ASN A 18 16.45 3.70 17.21
CA ASN A 18 17.66 2.89 16.93
C ASN A 18 18.06 2.83 15.44
N LEU A 19 17.56 3.73 14.59
CA LEU A 19 17.95 3.73 13.17
C LEU A 19 19.37 4.31 13.00
N THR A 20 20.14 3.71 12.09
CA THR A 20 21.38 4.34 11.62
C THR A 20 21.04 5.56 10.74
N PRO A 21 21.96 6.54 10.58
CA PRO A 21 21.73 7.68 9.69
C PRO A 21 21.34 7.29 8.26
N ALA A 22 21.89 6.17 7.75
CA ALA A 22 21.52 5.63 6.45
C ALA A 22 20.05 5.16 6.42
N GLN A 23 19.58 4.47 7.46
CA GLN A 23 18.19 4.03 7.55
C GLN A 23 17.22 5.20 7.76
N GLU A 24 17.63 6.22 8.52
CA GLU A 24 16.86 7.48 8.66
C GLU A 24 16.70 8.17 7.30
N PHE A 25 17.76 8.19 6.49
CA PHE A 25 17.71 8.73 5.13
C PHE A 25 16.72 7.96 4.25
N LEU A 26 16.78 6.62 4.22
CA LEU A 26 15.85 5.81 3.44
C LEU A 26 14.39 6.01 3.89
N GLN A 27 14.17 6.08 5.21
CA GLN A 27 12.85 6.36 5.78
C GLN A 27 12.32 7.73 5.35
N ALA A 28 13.16 8.77 5.42
CA ALA A 28 12.79 10.12 5.04
C ALA A 28 12.49 10.23 3.54
N LEU A 29 13.32 9.61 2.70
CA LEU A 29 13.12 9.59 1.25
C LEU A 29 11.83 8.86 0.86
N TRP A 30 11.53 7.73 1.51
CA TRP A 30 10.26 7.03 1.31
C TRP A 30 9.06 7.87 1.76
N GLY A 31 9.15 8.50 2.93
CA GLY A 31 8.11 9.40 3.43
C GLY A 31 7.83 10.57 2.50
N GLU A 32 8.88 11.18 1.94
CA GLU A 32 8.74 12.28 0.98
C GLU A 32 8.11 11.82 -0.34
N HIS A 33 8.48 10.64 -0.85
CA HIS A 33 7.84 10.07 -2.02
C HIS A 33 6.33 9.84 -1.81
N LEU A 34 5.94 9.21 -0.69
CA LEU A 34 4.53 9.03 -0.33
C LEU A 34 3.79 10.36 -0.19
N ARG A 35 4.44 11.37 0.41
CA ARG A 35 3.88 12.72 0.53
C ARG A 35 3.55 13.30 -0.85
N HIS A 36 4.41 13.09 -1.83
CA HIS A 36 4.16 13.56 -3.20
C HIS A 36 2.96 12.88 -3.85
N GLU A 37 2.82 11.57 -3.67
CA GLU A 37 1.74 10.76 -4.25
C GLU A 37 0.38 11.05 -3.60
N PHE A 38 0.32 11.09 -2.27
CA PHE A 38 -0.94 11.04 -1.52
C PHE A 38 -1.35 12.36 -0.87
N GLU A 39 -0.41 13.28 -0.61
CA GLU A 39 -0.74 14.57 0.01
C GLU A 39 -0.73 15.69 -1.03
N THR A 40 0.40 15.91 -1.72
CA THR A 40 0.49 17.00 -2.70
C THR A 40 -0.03 16.64 -4.08
N HIS A 41 -0.23 15.35 -4.35
CA HIS A 41 -0.70 14.85 -5.64
C HIS A 41 0.14 15.38 -6.82
N ASN A 42 1.47 15.38 -6.69
CA ASN A 42 2.39 15.96 -7.67
C ASN A 42 3.23 14.88 -8.37
N THR A 43 2.90 14.59 -9.62
CA THR A 43 3.62 13.60 -10.45
C THR A 43 5.10 13.93 -10.65
N ASP A 44 5.44 15.19 -10.93
CA ASP A 44 6.83 15.54 -11.26
C ASP A 44 7.73 15.45 -10.03
N ASP A 45 7.22 15.85 -8.87
CA ASP A 45 7.94 15.70 -7.59
C ASP A 45 8.09 14.22 -7.20
N THR A 46 7.06 13.38 -7.38
CA THR A 46 7.15 11.91 -7.20
C THR A 46 8.27 11.33 -8.07
N LEU A 47 8.32 11.68 -9.36
CA LEU A 47 9.36 11.20 -10.28
C LEU A 47 10.76 11.73 -9.95
N ALA A 48 10.87 12.87 -9.26
CA ALA A 48 12.15 13.44 -8.87
C ALA A 48 12.88 12.58 -7.82
N THR A 49 12.12 11.86 -6.98
CA THR A 49 12.69 10.93 -5.98
C THR A 49 13.17 9.61 -6.58
N MET A 50 12.92 9.37 -7.86
CA MET A 50 13.24 8.11 -8.55
C MET A 50 14.42 8.24 -9.51
N VAL A 51 15.19 7.16 -9.67
CA VAL A 51 16.22 7.05 -10.73
C VAL A 51 15.60 7.00 -12.13
N GLU A 52 16.40 7.22 -13.17
CA GLU A 52 15.90 7.33 -14.56
C GLU A 52 15.24 6.04 -15.09
N ASP A 53 15.83 4.89 -14.73
CA ASP A 53 15.39 3.54 -15.08
C ASP A 53 14.50 2.89 -14.00
N ALA A 54 13.95 3.69 -13.08
CA ALA A 54 13.11 3.17 -12.00
C ALA A 54 11.86 2.47 -12.54
N TYR A 55 11.28 1.55 -11.76
CA TYR A 55 10.01 0.94 -12.13
C TYR A 55 9.08 0.67 -10.96
N VAL A 56 7.78 0.63 -11.25
CA VAL A 56 6.72 0.32 -10.29
C VAL A 56 5.93 -0.86 -10.82
N ASN A 57 5.59 -1.79 -9.94
CA ASN A 57 4.70 -2.90 -10.25
C ASN A 57 3.71 -3.17 -9.12
N HIS A 58 2.44 -2.90 -9.39
CA HIS A 58 1.32 -3.40 -8.62
C HIS A 58 1.06 -4.85 -9.00
N ILE A 59 1.65 -5.76 -8.22
CA ILE A 59 1.77 -7.18 -8.56
C ILE A 59 0.44 -7.86 -8.91
N PRO A 60 -0.67 -7.64 -8.18
CA PRO A 60 -1.89 -8.41 -8.42
C PRO A 60 -2.59 -8.11 -9.75
N VAL A 61 -2.33 -6.95 -10.35
CA VAL A 61 -2.97 -6.52 -11.61
C VAL A 61 -1.98 -6.04 -12.67
N MET A 62 -0.68 -6.13 -12.39
CA MET A 62 0.43 -5.75 -13.28
C MET A 62 0.34 -4.31 -13.82
N THR A 63 -0.12 -3.37 -13.01
CA THR A 63 -0.13 -1.95 -13.37
C THR A 63 1.13 -1.26 -12.85
N GLY A 64 1.56 -0.19 -13.52
CA GLY A 64 2.80 0.51 -13.21
C GLY A 64 3.52 0.95 -14.47
N GLY A 65 4.85 0.96 -14.43
CA GLY A 65 5.68 1.36 -15.57
C GLY A 65 7.16 1.15 -15.33
N VAL A 66 7.95 1.09 -16.41
CA VAL A 66 9.42 0.96 -16.38
C VAL A 66 10.04 2.17 -17.06
N GLY A 67 10.94 2.85 -16.35
CA GLY A 67 11.56 4.11 -16.74
C GLY A 67 10.64 5.32 -16.54
N LYS A 68 11.24 6.49 -16.32
CA LYS A 68 10.51 7.74 -16.06
C LYS A 68 9.42 8.11 -17.09
N PRO A 69 9.56 7.86 -18.40
CA PRO A 69 8.48 8.15 -19.35
C PRO A 69 7.20 7.35 -19.05
N ALA A 70 7.33 6.04 -18.82
CA ALA A 70 6.18 5.18 -18.50
C ALA A 70 5.62 5.48 -17.11
N LEU A 71 6.50 5.73 -16.13
CA LEU A 71 6.07 6.13 -14.78
C LEU A 71 5.33 7.47 -14.79
N ARG A 72 5.76 8.45 -15.60
CA ARG A 72 5.04 9.73 -15.74
C ARG A 72 3.63 9.52 -16.26
N GLU A 73 3.47 8.70 -17.30
CA GLU A 73 2.14 8.37 -17.80
C GLU A 73 1.30 7.65 -16.75
N PHE A 74 1.89 6.66 -16.07
CA PHE A 74 1.21 5.92 -15.02
C PHE A 74 0.73 6.82 -13.87
N TYR A 75 1.65 7.60 -13.29
CA TYR A 75 1.36 8.47 -12.16
C TYR A 75 0.36 9.58 -12.52
N SER A 76 0.53 10.23 -13.67
CA SER A 76 -0.32 11.37 -14.06
C SER A 76 -1.73 10.98 -14.51
N LYS A 77 -1.98 9.73 -14.90
CA LYS A 77 -3.28 9.31 -15.46
C LYS A 77 -4.00 8.23 -14.66
N TYR A 78 -3.24 7.25 -14.15
CA TYR A 78 -3.81 6.00 -13.65
C TYR A 78 -3.65 5.82 -12.14
N PHE A 79 -2.77 6.59 -11.49
CA PHE A 79 -2.51 6.48 -10.05
C PHE A 79 -2.94 7.74 -9.29
N ILE A 80 -2.17 8.83 -9.35
CA ILE A 80 -2.32 9.99 -8.45
C ILE A 80 -3.73 10.64 -8.55
N PRO A 81 -4.30 10.89 -9.75
CA PRO A 81 -5.65 11.45 -9.84
C PRO A 81 -6.77 10.44 -9.50
N GLN A 82 -6.43 9.17 -9.32
CA GLN A 82 -7.35 8.05 -9.11
C GLN A 82 -7.28 7.53 -7.66
N MET A 83 -7.07 8.44 -6.71
CA MET A 83 -7.13 8.17 -5.28
C MET A 83 -8.50 8.53 -4.71
N PRO A 84 -9.23 7.57 -4.09
CA PRO A 84 -10.46 7.89 -3.38
C PRO A 84 -10.22 8.96 -2.31
N PRO A 85 -11.15 9.89 -2.10
CA PRO A 85 -10.97 10.99 -1.14
C PRO A 85 -10.90 10.51 0.32
N ASP A 86 -11.34 9.28 0.60
CA ASP A 86 -11.33 8.64 1.91
C ASP A 86 -10.26 7.54 2.02
N LEU A 87 -9.27 7.53 1.12
CA LEU A 87 -8.13 6.63 1.19
C LEU A 87 -7.32 6.94 2.45
N GLU A 88 -7.13 5.91 3.27
CA GLU A 88 -6.33 5.93 4.49
C GLU A 88 -5.31 4.79 4.43
N LEU A 89 -4.04 5.10 4.71
CA LEU A 89 -2.97 4.13 4.86
C LEU A 89 -2.56 4.09 6.34
N ILE A 90 -2.82 2.98 7.02
CA ILE A 90 -2.47 2.79 8.43
C ILE A 90 -1.23 1.91 8.49
N PRO A 91 -0.09 2.39 9.02
CA PRO A 91 1.12 1.58 9.17
C PRO A 91 0.88 0.38 10.09
N ILE A 92 1.36 -0.80 9.68
CA ILE A 92 1.35 -2.03 10.48
C ILE A 92 2.78 -2.34 10.93
N SER A 93 3.70 -2.45 9.99
CA SER A 93 5.10 -2.74 10.27
C SER A 93 6.01 -2.13 9.20
N ARG A 94 7.25 -1.83 9.58
CA ARG A 94 8.27 -1.34 8.66
C ARG A 94 9.61 -1.97 8.99
N THR A 95 10.28 -2.50 7.96
CA THR A 95 11.64 -3.04 8.06
C THR A 95 12.55 -2.26 7.11
N ILE A 96 13.66 -1.75 7.62
CA ILE A 96 14.63 -0.96 6.85
C ILE A 96 15.97 -1.68 6.84
N GLY A 97 16.37 -2.14 5.65
CA GLY A 97 17.68 -2.71 5.37
C GLY A 97 18.72 -1.64 5.02
N THR A 98 19.75 -2.05 4.31
CA THR A 98 20.84 -1.17 3.86
C THR A 98 20.46 -0.31 2.65
N ASP A 99 19.64 -0.86 1.77
CA ASP A 99 19.28 -0.32 0.46
C ASP A 99 17.82 -0.66 0.10
N ARG A 100 17.06 -1.19 1.05
CA ARG A 100 15.69 -1.66 0.85
C ARG A 100 14.82 -1.34 2.06
N LEU A 101 13.56 -1.02 1.80
CA LEU A 101 12.53 -0.82 2.81
C LEU A 101 11.35 -1.71 2.47
N VAL A 102 10.81 -2.40 3.47
CA VAL A 102 9.55 -3.14 3.38
C VAL A 102 8.55 -2.45 4.31
N ASP A 103 7.45 -1.99 3.73
CA ASP A 103 6.38 -1.30 4.43
C ASP A 103 5.11 -2.13 4.34
N GLU A 104 4.52 -2.45 5.47
CA GLU A 104 3.25 -3.16 5.57
C GLU A 104 2.22 -2.19 6.14
N MET A 105 1.12 -1.99 5.39
CA MET A 105 0.09 -1.02 5.72
C MET A 105 -1.30 -1.62 5.50
N MET A 106 -2.27 -1.17 6.27
CA MET A 106 -3.67 -1.36 5.96
C MET A 106 -4.14 -0.21 5.07
N ALA A 107 -4.55 -0.51 3.85
CA ALA A 107 -5.25 0.44 2.98
C ALA A 107 -6.76 0.34 3.23
N LYS A 108 -7.41 1.47 3.47
CA LYS A 108 -8.87 1.56 3.60
C LYS A 108 -9.41 2.66 2.71
N PHE A 109 -10.40 2.34 1.89
CA PHE A 109 -11.02 3.31 0.98
C PHE A 109 -12.44 2.88 0.61
N THR A 110 -13.25 3.82 0.14
CA THR A 110 -14.51 3.51 -0.54
C THR A 110 -14.30 3.64 -2.04
N HIS A 111 -14.67 2.62 -2.82
CA HIS A 111 -14.52 2.60 -4.27
C HIS A 111 -15.54 3.55 -4.96
N THR A 112 -15.31 4.85 -4.80
CA THR A 112 -16.17 5.96 -5.24
C THR A 112 -15.77 6.55 -6.59
N ILE A 113 -14.55 6.27 -7.03
CA ILE A 113 -13.99 6.72 -8.31
C ILE A 113 -13.35 5.54 -9.05
N ARG A 114 -13.02 5.74 -10.32
CA ARG A 114 -12.20 4.78 -11.07
C ARG A 114 -10.82 4.66 -10.42
N MET A 115 -10.32 3.43 -10.31
CA MET A 115 -9.02 3.13 -9.69
C MET A 115 -8.25 2.15 -10.59
N ASP A 116 -7.83 2.58 -11.78
CA ASP A 116 -7.18 1.72 -12.78
C ASP A 116 -5.91 1.04 -12.24
N TRP A 117 -5.25 1.63 -11.24
CA TRP A 117 -4.10 1.06 -10.57
C TRP A 117 -4.39 -0.22 -9.76
N MET A 118 -5.60 -0.39 -9.20
CA MET A 118 -5.98 -1.56 -8.39
C MET A 118 -7.11 -2.39 -9.02
N LEU A 119 -8.05 -1.72 -9.68
CA LEU A 119 -9.31 -2.26 -10.20
C LEU A 119 -9.49 -1.87 -11.68
N PRO A 120 -8.53 -2.18 -12.57
CA PRO A 120 -8.61 -1.80 -13.97
C PRO A 120 -9.88 -2.35 -14.61
N GLY A 121 -10.66 -1.44 -15.24
CA GLY A 121 -11.90 -1.79 -15.93
C GLY A 121 -13.14 -1.94 -15.05
N ILE A 122 -13.04 -1.79 -13.73
CA ILE A 122 -14.19 -1.85 -12.83
C ILE A 122 -14.71 -0.44 -12.54
N ALA A 123 -16.02 -0.22 -12.75
CA ALA A 123 -16.66 1.03 -12.37
C ALA A 123 -16.79 1.18 -10.84
N PRO A 124 -16.88 2.41 -10.30
CA PRO A 124 -17.10 2.64 -8.88
C PRO A 124 -18.25 1.81 -8.33
N THR A 125 -17.99 1.01 -7.29
CA THR A 125 -19.01 0.14 -6.68
C THR A 125 -19.67 0.78 -5.46
N GLY A 126 -19.09 1.86 -4.93
CA GLY A 126 -19.54 2.52 -3.70
C GLY A 126 -19.31 1.70 -2.42
N LYS A 127 -18.60 0.57 -2.51
CA LYS A 127 -18.33 -0.31 -1.35
C LYS A 127 -17.01 0.05 -0.68
N ARG A 128 -16.96 -0.14 0.63
CA ARG A 128 -15.74 0.02 1.44
C ARG A 128 -14.85 -1.21 1.25
N VAL A 129 -13.55 -0.97 1.15
CA VAL A 129 -12.50 -1.98 1.12
C VAL A 129 -11.53 -1.71 2.26
N GLU A 130 -11.14 -2.77 2.98
CA GLU A 130 -9.96 -2.81 3.83
C GLU A 130 -9.08 -3.96 3.36
N VAL A 131 -7.80 -3.67 3.06
CA VAL A 131 -6.85 -4.68 2.58
C VAL A 131 -5.45 -4.37 3.08
N ALA A 132 -4.72 -5.41 3.51
CA ALA A 132 -3.30 -5.28 3.80
C ALA A 132 -2.50 -5.15 2.49
N VAL A 133 -1.62 -4.16 2.44
CA VAL A 133 -0.73 -3.85 1.32
C VAL A 133 0.71 -3.95 1.82
N VAL A 134 1.56 -4.62 1.04
CA VAL A 134 3.01 -4.67 1.30
C VAL A 134 3.73 -3.99 0.13
N THR A 135 4.47 -2.93 0.44
CA THR A 135 5.33 -2.25 -0.52
C THR A 135 6.78 -2.61 -0.22
N ILE A 136 7.47 -3.16 -1.22
CA ILE A 136 8.91 -3.44 -1.17
C ILE A 136 9.60 -2.40 -2.04
N VAL A 137 10.32 -1.49 -1.41
CA VAL A 137 11.01 -0.37 -2.05
C VAL A 137 12.51 -0.62 -2.05
N GLN A 138 13.14 -0.52 -3.22
CA GLN A 138 14.60 -0.61 -3.36
C GLN A 138 15.18 0.74 -3.72
N PHE A 139 16.29 1.09 -3.09
CA PHE A 139 17.01 2.33 -3.31
C PHE A 139 18.33 2.09 -4.05
N ARG A 140 18.73 3.08 -4.84
CA ARG A 140 19.99 3.15 -5.58
C ARG A 140 20.31 4.62 -5.86
N ASP A 141 21.57 5.01 -5.71
CA ASP A 141 22.03 6.38 -6.01
C ASP A 141 21.20 7.46 -5.28
N ASP A 142 20.93 7.24 -4.00
CA ASP A 142 20.13 8.13 -3.12
C ASP A 142 18.69 8.39 -3.60
N LYS A 143 18.14 7.46 -4.39
CA LYS A 143 16.80 7.52 -4.99
C LYS A 143 16.10 6.16 -5.00
N LEU A 144 14.80 6.16 -5.27
CA LEU A 144 14.02 4.94 -5.48
C LEU A 144 14.37 4.34 -6.85
N SER A 145 14.64 3.03 -6.85
CA SER A 145 14.91 2.23 -8.05
C SER A 145 13.77 1.30 -8.42
N HIS A 146 13.05 0.75 -7.45
CA HIS A 146 11.81 0.07 -7.74
C HIS A 146 10.85 -0.02 -6.57
N GLU A 147 9.59 -0.27 -6.92
CA GLU A 147 8.53 -0.63 -5.99
C GLU A 147 7.82 -1.90 -6.46
N HIS A 148 7.70 -2.87 -5.55
CA HIS A 148 6.78 -3.99 -5.72
C HIS A 148 5.68 -3.88 -4.67
N ILE A 149 4.43 -3.76 -5.13
CA ILE A 149 3.28 -3.57 -4.27
C ILE A 149 2.38 -4.81 -4.36
N TYR A 150 2.14 -5.44 -3.21
CA TYR A 150 1.35 -6.65 -3.08
C TYR A 150 0.08 -6.38 -2.27
N TRP A 151 -1.00 -7.03 -2.66
CA TRP A 151 -2.22 -7.14 -1.86
C TRP A 151 -2.99 -8.40 -2.29
N ASP A 152 -3.97 -8.82 -1.50
CA ASP A 152 -4.86 -9.92 -1.85
C ASP A 152 -6.04 -9.44 -2.71
N GLN A 153 -5.93 -9.63 -4.02
CA GLN A 153 -6.96 -9.20 -4.96
C GLN A 153 -8.27 -9.99 -4.81
N ALA A 154 -8.23 -11.26 -4.38
CA ALA A 154 -9.46 -12.03 -4.18
C ALA A 154 -10.28 -11.45 -3.03
N SER A 155 -9.62 -11.09 -1.92
CA SER A 155 -10.26 -10.41 -0.79
C SER A 155 -10.83 -9.05 -1.17
N VAL A 156 -10.16 -8.29 -2.03
CA VAL A 156 -10.69 -7.02 -2.58
C VAL A 156 -11.96 -7.27 -3.42
N LEU A 157 -11.91 -8.22 -4.36
CA LEU A 157 -13.04 -8.52 -5.25
C LEU A 157 -14.27 -9.05 -4.50
N ILE A 158 -14.08 -9.83 -3.42
CA ILE A 158 -15.19 -10.26 -2.54
C ILE A 158 -15.83 -9.06 -1.85
N GLN A 159 -15.03 -8.15 -1.28
CA GLN A 159 -15.55 -6.94 -0.62
C GLN A 159 -16.32 -6.05 -1.60
N LEU A 160 -15.90 -6.01 -2.87
CA LEU A 160 -16.59 -5.31 -3.94
C LEU A 160 -17.84 -6.06 -4.45
N GLY A 161 -18.05 -7.30 -4.03
CA GLY A 161 -19.12 -8.20 -4.51
C GLY A 161 -18.97 -8.59 -5.98
N LEU A 162 -17.74 -8.65 -6.47
CA LEU A 162 -17.37 -9.07 -7.82
C LEU A 162 -16.90 -10.53 -7.86
N LEU A 163 -16.60 -11.11 -6.69
CA LEU A 163 -16.27 -12.50 -6.50
C LEU A 163 -17.17 -13.09 -5.40
N ASP A 164 -17.91 -14.15 -5.72
CA ASP A 164 -18.67 -14.90 -4.72
C ASP A 164 -17.68 -15.75 -3.89
N PRO A 165 -17.59 -15.54 -2.56
CA PRO A 165 -16.70 -16.34 -1.72
C PRO A 165 -17.08 -17.82 -1.68
N GLY A 166 -18.36 -18.19 -1.90
CA GLY A 166 -18.82 -19.59 -2.02
C GLY A 166 -18.05 -20.60 -1.17
N THR A 167 -17.32 -21.50 -1.84
CA THR A 167 -16.43 -22.50 -1.23
C THR A 167 -14.94 -22.14 -1.33
N LEU A 168 -14.60 -20.92 -1.77
CA LEU A 168 -13.22 -20.48 -1.93
C LEU A 168 -12.57 -20.24 -0.56
N PRO A 169 -11.27 -20.54 -0.39
CA PRO A 169 -10.56 -20.35 0.86
C PRO A 169 -10.07 -18.89 1.01
N VAL A 170 -10.99 -17.93 0.98
CA VAL A 170 -10.69 -16.49 1.04
C VAL A 170 -11.53 -15.84 2.14
N MET A 171 -10.89 -14.98 2.95
CA MET A 171 -11.51 -14.37 4.14
C MET A 171 -12.06 -12.95 3.89
N GLY A 172 -11.79 -12.34 2.74
CA GLY A 172 -12.21 -10.97 2.48
C GLY A 172 -11.58 -9.99 3.47
N VAL A 173 -12.40 -9.09 4.03
CA VAL A 173 -11.98 -8.05 4.97
C VAL A 173 -11.32 -8.60 6.25
N ASP A 174 -11.69 -9.81 6.67
CA ASP A 174 -11.21 -10.39 7.93
C ASP A 174 -9.71 -10.72 7.88
N SER A 175 -9.17 -11.01 6.70
CA SER A 175 -7.72 -11.22 6.50
C SER A 175 -6.93 -9.98 6.91
N ALA A 176 -7.37 -8.82 6.44
CA ALA A 176 -6.75 -7.53 6.71
C ALA A 176 -6.88 -7.18 8.20
N ARG A 177 -8.07 -7.37 8.79
CA ARG A 177 -8.30 -7.10 10.23
C ARG A 177 -7.44 -7.98 11.14
N LYS A 178 -7.24 -9.24 10.78
CA LYS A 178 -6.37 -10.17 11.52
C LYS A 178 -4.90 -9.72 11.51
N ALA A 179 -4.44 -9.04 10.46
CA ALA A 179 -3.09 -8.46 10.42
C ALA A 179 -2.90 -7.35 11.47
N LEU A 180 -3.96 -6.59 11.78
CA LEU A 180 -3.95 -5.55 12.82
C LEU A 180 -4.20 -6.09 14.23
N ASP A 181 -5.04 -7.12 14.37
CA ASP A 181 -5.38 -7.70 15.67
C ASP A 181 -5.10 -9.21 15.70
N PRO A 182 -3.97 -9.63 16.31
CA PRO A 182 -3.62 -11.03 16.40
C PRO A 182 -4.59 -11.85 17.28
N ASN A 183 -5.49 -11.22 18.04
CA ASN A 183 -6.46 -11.91 18.90
C ASN A 183 -7.74 -12.34 18.18
N LEU A 184 -7.98 -11.88 16.94
CA LEU A 184 -9.13 -12.35 16.16
C LEU A 184 -9.04 -13.87 15.93
N PRO A 185 -10.16 -14.61 15.81
CA PRO A 185 -10.12 -16.06 15.63
C PRO A 185 -9.28 -16.51 14.43
N SER A 186 -8.53 -17.60 14.60
CA SER A 186 -7.83 -18.30 13.51
C SER A 186 -8.63 -19.53 13.08
N ASN A 187 -8.24 -20.14 11.94
CA ASN A 187 -8.67 -21.48 11.51
C ASN A 187 -10.14 -21.65 11.07
N ALA A 188 -10.95 -20.59 11.00
CA ALA A 188 -12.36 -20.68 10.60
C ALA A 188 -12.60 -21.43 9.26
N LEU A 189 -11.70 -21.29 8.28
CA LEU A 189 -11.79 -22.02 7.00
C LEU A 189 -11.27 -23.45 7.07
N ILE A 190 -10.40 -23.78 8.03
CA ILE A 190 -9.92 -25.15 8.26
C ILE A 190 -11.03 -25.97 8.92
N ASP A 191 -11.76 -25.36 9.86
CA ASP A 191 -12.84 -26.01 10.62
C ASP A 191 -14.16 -26.11 9.83
N ARG A 192 -14.22 -25.53 8.63
CA ARG A 192 -15.34 -25.61 7.68
C ARG A 192 -15.36 -26.99 7.00
N ASN A 193 -15.68 -28.04 7.78
CA ASN A 193 -16.06 -29.35 7.24
C ASN A 193 -17.52 -29.35 6.79
#